data_AF-A0A7L4ACR0-F1
#
_entry.id   AF-A0A7L4ACR0-F1
#
_cell.length_a   1.000
_cell.length_b   1.000
_cell.length_c   1.000
_cell.angle_alpha   90.00
_cell.angle_beta   90.00
_cell.angle_gamma   90.00
#
_symmetry.space_group_name_H-M   'P 1'
#
loop_
_entity.id
_entity.type
_entity.pdbx_description
1 polymer ?
#
loop_
_entity_poly.entity_id
_entity_poly.type
_entity_poly.pdbx_seq_one_letter_code
_entity_poly.pdbx_strand_id
1 'polypeptide(L)'
;MEVFPSPLESAKFIADNSKDVSVDEEGARRVAESLFDKVSAADFGLAGWKSLHELNPQAASEEAVDWVFLVDTLNFSFWSEQEEQKYLVKYKGKTHSGYWSLCAAVNRALDDGIPITSASYFATMTLDQVKHVFRSDTEVPIPLIEERHRLLNESGTVLLEKFGGSFLTCVKMSEKSAQKLLHLVLQNFPSYRDEAVFEKKKVSFYKRAQILVADTWSVLEGKGDGSFDDISSLTIFADYRIPQVLVHLKAMKYSEELMKKLREG
;
A
#
# COMPACT_ATOMS: atom_id res chain seq x y z
N MET A 1 -11.53 -20.53 8.45
CA MET A 1 -11.14 -19.15 8.82
C MET A 1 -12.29 -18.55 9.57
N GLU A 2 -12.02 -17.85 10.68
CA GLU A 2 -13.06 -17.05 11.33
C GLU A 2 -13.53 -15.98 10.35
N VAL A 3 -14.84 -15.69 10.34
CA VAL A 3 -15.43 -14.74 9.39
C VAL A 3 -15.29 -13.33 9.95
N PHE A 4 -14.46 -12.51 9.33
CA PHE A 4 -14.40 -11.07 9.57
C PHE A 4 -15.39 -10.35 8.64
N PRO A 5 -16.03 -9.26 9.09
CA PRO A 5 -16.77 -8.37 8.20
C PRO A 5 -15.83 -7.78 7.14
N SER A 6 -16.37 -7.41 5.98
CA SER A 6 -15.60 -6.73 4.93
C SER A 6 -15.02 -5.39 5.42
N PRO A 7 -14.02 -4.82 4.73
CA PRO A 7 -13.50 -3.49 5.08
C PRO A 7 -14.59 -2.41 5.11
N LEU A 8 -15.56 -2.46 4.20
CA LEU A 8 -16.68 -1.50 4.16
C LEU A 8 -17.61 -1.65 5.36
N GLU A 9 -18.01 -2.87 5.70
CA GLU A 9 -18.87 -3.14 6.86
C GLU A 9 -18.16 -2.78 8.17
N SER A 10 -16.87 -3.06 8.25
CA SER A 10 -16.01 -2.67 9.37
C SER A 10 -15.92 -1.16 9.51
N ALA A 11 -15.64 -0.44 8.43
CA ALA A 11 -15.55 1.01 8.41
C ALA A 11 -16.88 1.65 8.80
N LYS A 12 -18.01 1.12 8.30
CA LYS A 12 -19.35 1.57 8.70
C LYS A 12 -19.59 1.37 10.20
N PHE A 13 -19.29 0.19 10.72
CA PHE A 13 -19.46 -0.09 12.15
C PHE A 13 -18.59 0.82 13.02
N ILE A 14 -17.34 1.07 12.62
CA ILE A 14 -16.44 1.99 13.32
C ILE A 14 -16.97 3.42 13.26
N ALA A 15 -17.37 3.91 12.09
CA ALA A 15 -17.90 5.26 11.93
C ALA A 15 -19.16 5.49 12.77
N ASP A 16 -20.08 4.51 12.79
CA ASP A 16 -21.34 4.58 13.55
C ASP A 16 -21.12 4.55 15.09
N ASN A 17 -19.94 4.10 15.56
CA ASN A 17 -19.65 3.92 17.00
C ASN A 17 -18.42 4.72 17.48
N SER A 18 -17.79 5.51 16.61
CA SER A 18 -16.63 6.33 16.92
C SER A 18 -17.04 7.51 17.82
N LYS A 19 -16.25 7.76 18.86
CA LYS A 19 -16.43 8.91 19.78
C LYS A 19 -15.52 10.08 19.44
N ASP A 20 -14.33 9.76 18.97
CA ASP A 20 -13.25 10.74 18.80
C ASP A 20 -13.09 11.24 17.37
N VAL A 21 -13.67 10.56 16.39
CA VAL A 21 -13.56 10.92 14.98
C VAL A 21 -14.95 10.92 14.35
N SER A 22 -15.29 11.99 13.63
CA SER A 22 -16.57 12.11 12.92
C SER A 22 -16.36 12.77 11.55
N VAL A 23 -17.19 12.39 10.59
CA VAL A 23 -17.25 13.02 9.26
C VAL A 23 -18.09 14.30 9.37
N ASP A 24 -17.60 15.39 8.77
CA ASP A 24 -18.37 16.61 8.58
C ASP A 24 -18.97 16.58 7.17
N GLU A 25 -20.25 16.23 7.05
CA GLU A 25 -20.93 16.05 5.75
C GLU A 25 -20.82 17.27 4.84
N GLU A 26 -20.96 18.46 5.41
CA GLU A 26 -20.89 19.72 4.67
C GLU A 26 -19.45 20.03 4.23
N GLY A 27 -18.45 19.66 5.03
CA GLY A 27 -17.04 19.68 4.66
C GLY A 27 -16.68 18.65 3.60
N ALA A 28 -17.19 17.42 3.71
CA ALA A 28 -17.03 16.40 2.69
C ALA A 28 -17.62 16.86 1.36
N ARG A 29 -18.83 17.48 1.38
CA ARG A 29 -19.44 18.10 0.20
C ARG A 29 -18.56 19.18 -0.42
N ARG A 30 -18.04 20.13 0.38
CA ARG A 30 -17.13 21.17 -0.13
C ARG A 30 -15.86 20.59 -0.76
N VAL A 31 -15.29 19.55 -0.15
CA VAL A 31 -14.12 18.87 -0.72
C VAL A 31 -14.48 18.21 -2.05
N ALA A 32 -15.61 17.48 -2.12
CA ALA A 32 -16.08 16.86 -3.34
C ALA A 32 -16.32 17.89 -4.47
N GLU A 33 -16.96 19.03 -4.16
CA GLU A 33 -17.17 20.13 -5.11
C GLU A 33 -15.85 20.72 -5.61
N SER A 34 -14.86 20.90 -4.73
CA SER A 34 -13.54 21.41 -5.13
C SER A 34 -12.74 20.47 -6.06
N LEU A 35 -13.11 19.19 -6.06
CA LEU A 35 -12.50 18.15 -6.89
C LEU A 35 -13.31 17.85 -8.15
N PHE A 36 -14.56 18.30 -8.25
CA PHE A 36 -15.51 17.91 -9.30
C PHE A 36 -14.92 18.08 -10.72
N ASP A 37 -14.39 19.26 -11.02
CA ASP A 37 -13.81 19.55 -12.33
C ASP A 37 -12.49 18.79 -12.59
N LYS A 38 -11.82 18.31 -11.53
CA LYS A 38 -10.55 17.57 -11.63
C LYS A 38 -10.75 16.10 -11.92
N VAL A 39 -11.89 15.51 -11.58
CA VAL A 39 -12.16 14.07 -11.78
C VAL A 39 -12.06 13.65 -13.25
N SER A 40 -12.31 14.59 -14.18
CA SER A 40 -12.18 14.33 -15.62
C SER A 40 -10.74 14.45 -16.15
N ALA A 41 -9.78 14.86 -15.31
CA ALA A 41 -8.39 14.95 -15.71
C ALA A 41 -7.78 13.56 -15.89
N ALA A 42 -6.85 13.43 -16.83
CA ALA A 42 -6.17 12.16 -17.14
C ALA A 42 -5.49 11.54 -15.91
N ASP A 43 -5.04 12.39 -14.97
CA ASP A 43 -4.40 11.99 -13.71
C ASP A 43 -5.33 11.17 -12.79
N PHE A 44 -6.66 11.31 -12.93
CA PHE A 44 -7.65 10.53 -12.19
C PHE A 44 -8.13 9.30 -12.96
N GLY A 45 -7.67 9.12 -14.21
CA GLY A 45 -7.94 7.93 -15.01
C GLY A 45 -6.93 6.81 -14.74
N LEU A 46 -7.20 5.66 -15.33
CA LEU A 46 -6.36 4.44 -15.24
C LEU A 46 -4.89 4.67 -15.64
N ALA A 47 -4.67 5.51 -16.66
CA ALA A 47 -3.33 5.89 -17.11
C ALA A 47 -2.59 6.77 -16.09
N GLY A 48 -3.35 7.47 -15.22
CA GLY A 48 -2.86 8.39 -14.22
C GLY A 48 -1.89 7.74 -13.23
N TRP A 49 -2.10 6.48 -12.85
CA TRP A 49 -1.22 5.78 -11.91
C TRP A 49 0.21 5.63 -12.45
N LYS A 50 0.37 5.25 -13.72
CA LYS A 50 1.69 5.11 -14.35
C LYS A 50 2.38 6.46 -14.53
N SER A 51 1.61 7.49 -14.89
CA SER A 51 2.12 8.85 -15.09
C SER A 51 2.33 9.62 -13.78
N LEU A 52 1.81 9.14 -12.65
CA LEU A 52 1.90 9.80 -11.35
C LEU A 52 3.37 9.99 -10.92
N HIS A 53 4.23 9.02 -11.24
CA HIS A 53 5.63 9.09 -10.87
C HIS A 53 6.54 8.27 -11.79
N GLU A 54 7.70 8.82 -12.10
CA GLU A 54 8.73 8.21 -12.97
C GLU A 54 9.34 6.91 -12.42
N LEU A 55 9.07 6.59 -11.15
CA LEU A 55 9.60 5.38 -10.49
C LEU A 55 8.65 4.19 -10.62
N ASN A 56 7.40 4.43 -11.03
CA ASN A 56 6.44 3.36 -11.28
C ASN A 56 6.83 2.59 -12.55
N PRO A 57 6.56 1.28 -12.62
CA PRO A 57 6.68 0.53 -13.87
C PRO A 57 5.86 1.16 -14.99
N GLN A 58 6.50 1.40 -16.14
CA GLN A 58 5.84 2.04 -17.28
C GLN A 58 5.23 1.01 -18.25
N ALA A 59 5.77 -0.21 -18.27
CA ALA A 59 5.22 -1.32 -19.06
C ALA A 59 4.18 -2.12 -18.27
N ALA A 60 3.15 -2.63 -18.94
CA ALA A 60 2.28 -3.67 -18.39
C ALA A 60 2.91 -5.03 -18.70
N SER A 61 3.60 -5.63 -17.73
CA SER A 61 4.29 -6.92 -17.87
C SER A 61 4.29 -7.70 -16.56
N GLU A 62 4.74 -8.96 -16.60
CA GLU A 62 4.89 -9.79 -15.40
C GLU A 62 5.90 -9.16 -14.43
N GLU A 63 7.00 -8.61 -14.94
CA GLU A 63 8.02 -7.93 -14.12
C GLU A 63 7.44 -6.71 -13.39
N ALA A 64 6.49 -6.00 -14.02
CA ALA A 64 5.80 -4.88 -13.39
C ALA A 64 4.87 -5.34 -12.26
N VAL A 65 4.22 -6.49 -12.41
CA VAL A 65 3.39 -7.11 -11.37
C VAL A 65 4.23 -7.60 -10.19
N ASP A 66 5.38 -8.23 -10.46
CA ASP A 66 6.32 -8.64 -9.40
C ASP A 66 6.92 -7.45 -8.66
N TRP A 67 7.19 -6.34 -9.38
CA TRP A 67 7.60 -5.08 -8.77
C TRP A 67 6.53 -4.53 -7.83
N VAL A 68 5.27 -4.47 -8.29
CA VAL A 68 4.13 -4.02 -7.47
C VAL A 68 3.99 -4.89 -6.23
N PHE A 69 4.03 -6.21 -6.39
CA PHE A 69 3.93 -7.14 -5.27
C PHE A 69 5.03 -6.90 -4.22
N LEU A 70 6.29 -6.74 -4.66
CA LEU A 70 7.41 -6.45 -3.77
C LEU A 70 7.21 -5.13 -3.02
N VAL A 71 6.90 -4.05 -3.75
CA VAL A 71 6.79 -2.71 -3.19
C VAL A 71 5.61 -2.62 -2.21
N ASP A 72 4.46 -3.21 -2.52
CA ASP A 72 3.30 -3.23 -1.62
C ASP A 72 3.48 -4.16 -0.42
N THR A 73 4.27 -5.21 -0.58
CA THR A 73 4.72 -6.05 0.54
C THR A 73 5.55 -5.23 1.54
N LEU A 74 6.21 -4.18 1.07
CA LEU A 74 7.06 -3.29 1.86
C LEU A 74 6.43 -1.89 2.09
N ASN A 75 5.19 -1.65 1.68
CA ASN A 75 4.56 -0.34 1.74
C ASN A 75 4.00 -0.02 3.14
N PHE A 76 4.90 0.23 4.09
CA PHE A 76 4.58 0.62 5.47
C PHE A 76 5.71 1.41 6.11
N SER A 77 5.38 2.23 7.12
CA SER A 77 6.34 2.95 7.97
C SER A 77 7.39 3.80 7.22
N PHE A 78 6.94 4.93 6.66
CA PHE A 78 7.82 5.94 6.05
C PHE A 78 7.77 7.29 6.78
N TRP A 79 7.18 7.30 7.98
CA TRP A 79 7.11 8.48 8.82
C TRP A 79 8.48 8.76 9.45
N SER A 80 8.77 10.05 9.65
CA SER A 80 9.83 10.50 10.53
C SER A 80 9.29 11.59 11.43
N GLU A 81 9.69 11.57 12.71
CA GLU A 81 9.31 12.59 13.69
C GLU A 81 9.96 13.94 13.40
N GLN A 82 11.18 13.94 12.84
CA GLN A 82 11.95 15.15 12.58
C GLN A 82 12.23 15.29 11.09
N GLU A 83 12.14 16.51 10.60
CA GLU A 83 12.25 16.76 9.16
C GLU A 83 13.65 16.43 8.61
N GLU A 84 14.66 16.59 9.45
CA GLU A 84 16.08 16.36 9.17
C GLU A 84 16.48 14.88 9.28
N GLN A 85 15.65 14.05 9.93
CA GLN A 85 15.93 12.64 10.21
C GLN A 85 15.12 11.72 9.29
N LYS A 86 15.27 11.90 7.97
CA LYS A 86 14.52 11.10 6.97
C LYS A 86 15.38 10.00 6.36
N TYR A 87 14.74 8.85 6.12
CA TYR A 87 15.24 7.83 5.19
C TYR A 87 15.15 8.37 3.75
N LEU A 88 16.30 8.63 3.14
CA LEU A 88 16.39 9.19 1.79
C LEU A 88 17.18 8.27 0.87
N VAL A 89 16.74 8.18 -0.38
CA VAL A 89 17.42 7.38 -1.39
C VAL A 89 17.68 8.23 -2.62
N LYS A 90 18.95 8.30 -3.03
CA LYS A 90 19.37 8.93 -4.26
C LYS A 90 19.35 7.90 -5.39
N TYR A 91 18.64 8.24 -6.46
CA TYR A 91 18.52 7.42 -7.66
C TYR A 91 18.40 8.31 -8.89
N LYS A 92 19.14 7.98 -9.95
CA LYS A 92 19.19 8.75 -11.22
C LYS A 92 19.33 10.27 -11.03
N GLY A 93 20.18 10.68 -10.08
CA GLY A 93 20.48 12.09 -9.81
C GLY A 93 19.45 12.84 -8.96
N LYS A 94 18.34 12.19 -8.56
CA LYS A 94 17.30 12.75 -7.70
C LYS A 94 17.32 12.10 -6.32
N THR A 95 16.95 12.86 -5.30
CA THR A 95 16.79 12.36 -3.93
C THR A 95 15.30 12.18 -3.66
N HIS A 96 14.93 10.99 -3.22
CA HIS A 96 13.56 10.64 -2.88
C HIS A 96 13.37 10.51 -1.36
N SER A 97 12.14 10.70 -0.91
CA SER A 97 11.72 10.55 0.49
C SER A 97 10.41 9.77 0.58
N GLY A 98 10.08 9.25 1.77
CA GLY A 98 8.83 8.57 2.00
C GLY A 98 8.71 7.24 1.22
N TYR A 99 7.52 6.95 0.70
CA TYR A 99 7.27 5.81 -0.19
C TYR A 99 8.18 5.81 -1.43
N TRP A 100 8.52 6.99 -1.96
CA TRP A 100 9.38 7.09 -3.14
C TRP A 100 10.83 6.67 -2.86
N SER A 101 11.30 6.74 -1.61
CA SER A 101 12.61 6.17 -1.24
C SER A 101 12.63 4.65 -1.42
N LEU A 102 11.54 3.96 -1.05
CA LEU A 102 11.42 2.51 -1.26
C LEU A 102 11.47 2.19 -2.76
N CYS A 103 10.66 2.87 -3.56
CA CYS A 103 10.62 2.67 -5.02
C CYS A 103 12.00 2.93 -5.66
N ALA A 104 12.68 4.00 -5.25
CA ALA A 104 14.01 4.34 -5.71
C ALA A 104 15.04 3.27 -5.33
N ALA A 105 14.96 2.69 -4.12
CA ALA A 105 15.86 1.62 -3.68
C ALA A 105 15.64 0.33 -4.48
N VAL A 106 14.39 -0.05 -4.75
CA VAL A 106 14.06 -1.21 -5.59
C VAL A 106 14.60 -1.01 -7.01
N ASN A 107 14.34 0.14 -7.63
CA ASN A 107 14.81 0.42 -8.98
C ASN A 107 16.34 0.51 -9.05
N ARG A 108 17.00 1.07 -8.02
CA ARG A 108 18.46 1.06 -7.90
C ARG A 108 19.01 -0.36 -7.86
N ALA A 109 18.41 -1.25 -7.08
CA ALA A 109 18.84 -2.64 -7.00
C ALA A 109 18.68 -3.37 -8.34
N LEU A 110 17.58 -3.15 -9.06
CA LEU A 110 17.37 -3.72 -10.40
C LEU A 110 18.42 -3.21 -11.40
N ASP A 111 18.71 -1.90 -11.41
CA ASP A 111 19.76 -1.32 -12.26
C ASP A 111 21.17 -1.84 -11.90
N ASP A 112 21.41 -2.16 -10.62
CA ASP A 112 22.65 -2.78 -10.13
C ASP A 112 22.73 -4.30 -10.44
N GLY A 113 21.72 -4.86 -11.12
CA GLY A 113 21.67 -6.28 -11.50
C GLY A 113 21.22 -7.22 -10.38
N ILE A 114 20.69 -6.70 -9.28
CA ILE A 114 20.12 -7.48 -8.18
C ILE A 114 18.67 -7.84 -8.54
N PRO A 115 18.31 -9.14 -8.61
CA PRO A 115 16.96 -9.57 -8.97
C PRO A 115 16.00 -9.44 -7.76
N ILE A 116 15.87 -8.24 -7.20
CA ILE A 116 15.16 -7.98 -5.95
C ILE A 116 13.65 -8.29 -6.02
N THR A 117 13.07 -8.31 -7.22
CA THR A 117 11.66 -8.68 -7.46
C THR A 117 11.44 -10.17 -7.67
N SER A 118 12.50 -10.98 -7.73
CA SER A 118 12.38 -12.44 -7.88
C SER A 118 12.06 -13.11 -6.56
N ALA A 119 10.98 -13.89 -6.50
CA ALA A 119 10.61 -14.66 -5.32
C ALA A 119 11.74 -15.58 -4.82
N SER A 120 12.50 -16.22 -5.73
CA SER A 120 13.62 -17.09 -5.36
C SER A 120 14.77 -16.34 -4.69
N TYR A 121 14.97 -15.08 -5.08
CA TYR A 121 15.97 -14.23 -4.48
C TYR A 121 15.50 -13.80 -3.08
N PHE A 122 14.37 -13.10 -3.00
CA PHE A 122 13.94 -12.52 -1.73
C PHE A 122 13.36 -13.53 -0.73
N ALA A 123 13.11 -14.79 -1.10
CA ALA A 123 12.86 -15.89 -0.17
C ALA A 123 14.09 -16.26 0.68
N THR A 124 15.29 -16.01 0.14
CA THR A 124 16.57 -16.48 0.72
C THR A 124 17.54 -15.36 1.03
N MET A 125 17.14 -14.10 0.84
CA MET A 125 17.97 -12.94 1.14
C MET A 125 18.38 -12.92 2.61
N THR A 126 19.63 -12.54 2.86
CA THR A 126 20.13 -12.27 4.21
C THR A 126 19.76 -10.85 4.64
N LEU A 127 19.72 -10.61 5.95
CA LEU A 127 19.49 -9.27 6.48
C LEU A 127 20.52 -8.25 5.96
N ASP A 128 21.77 -8.66 5.75
CA ASP A 128 22.81 -7.79 5.21
C ASP A 128 22.56 -7.42 3.75
N GLN A 129 22.04 -8.35 2.94
CA GLN A 129 21.60 -8.04 1.56
C GLN A 129 20.42 -7.07 1.57
N VAL A 130 19.46 -7.25 2.48
CA VAL A 130 18.32 -6.33 2.63
C VAL A 130 18.80 -4.93 3.06
N LYS A 131 19.71 -4.84 4.03
CA LYS A 131 20.36 -3.59 4.44
C LYS A 131 21.11 -2.93 3.29
N HIS A 132 21.79 -3.73 2.46
CA HIS A 132 22.49 -3.22 1.29
C HIS A 132 21.52 -2.66 0.24
N VAL A 133 20.47 -3.39 -0.12
CA VAL A 133 19.46 -2.96 -1.10
C VAL A 133 18.77 -1.68 -0.66
N PHE A 134 18.27 -1.65 0.57
CA PHE A 134 17.51 -0.52 1.12
C PHE A 134 18.38 0.50 1.86
N ARG A 135 19.70 0.52 1.62
CA ARG A 135 20.61 1.49 2.23
C ARG A 135 20.17 2.93 1.97
N SER A 136 20.21 3.75 3.00
CA SER A 136 19.94 5.18 2.89
C SER A 136 21.16 5.92 2.33
N ASP A 137 20.91 7.07 1.74
CA ASP A 137 21.93 8.07 1.42
C ASP A 137 22.12 9.08 2.57
N THR A 138 21.49 8.82 3.73
CA THR A 138 21.67 9.51 5.02
C THR A 138 22.02 8.51 6.13
N GLU A 139 22.31 8.99 7.34
CA GLU A 139 22.51 8.14 8.53
C GLU A 139 21.23 7.44 9.02
N VAL A 140 20.06 7.81 8.50
CA VAL A 140 18.78 7.25 8.94
C VAL A 140 18.45 6.02 8.09
N PRO A 141 18.45 4.80 8.66
CA PRO A 141 18.10 3.60 7.94
C PRO A 141 16.60 3.58 7.60
N ILE A 142 16.20 2.73 6.67
CA ILE A 142 14.79 2.46 6.46
C ILE A 142 14.16 1.89 7.76
N PRO A 143 12.99 2.39 8.20
CA PRO A 143 12.35 1.88 9.40
C PRO A 143 11.97 0.40 9.28
N LEU A 144 12.02 -0.31 10.41
CA LEU A 144 11.57 -1.71 10.55
C LEU A 144 12.29 -2.67 9.58
N ILE A 145 13.61 -2.58 9.48
CA ILE A 145 14.40 -3.35 8.50
C ILE A 145 14.34 -4.87 8.75
N GLU A 146 14.27 -5.29 10.01
CA GLU A 146 14.11 -6.69 10.40
C GLU A 146 12.73 -7.23 10.01
N GLU A 147 11.65 -6.46 10.22
CA GLU A 147 10.30 -6.79 9.73
C GLU A 147 10.30 -6.94 8.22
N ARG A 148 10.93 -6.01 7.48
CA ARG A 148 11.01 -6.08 6.02
C ARG A 148 11.72 -7.33 5.55
N HIS A 149 12.85 -7.68 6.18
CA HIS A 149 13.57 -8.91 5.88
C HIS A 149 12.70 -10.15 6.10
N ARG A 150 12.00 -10.23 7.23
CA ARG A 150 11.08 -11.32 7.51
C ARG A 150 9.95 -11.41 6.48
N LEU A 151 9.33 -10.29 6.12
CA LEU A 151 8.23 -10.26 5.16
C LEU A 151 8.66 -10.64 3.75
N LEU A 152 9.87 -10.26 3.33
CA LEU A 152 10.46 -10.73 2.08
C LEU A 152 10.58 -12.25 2.10
N ASN A 153 11.27 -12.81 3.09
CA ASN A 153 11.49 -14.26 3.16
C ASN A 153 10.17 -15.05 3.23
N GLU A 154 9.21 -14.61 4.05
CA GLU A 154 7.88 -15.22 4.15
C GLU A 154 7.13 -15.18 2.80
N SER A 155 7.05 -14.00 2.18
CA SER A 155 6.30 -13.83 0.94
C SER A 155 6.94 -14.58 -0.23
N GLY A 156 8.28 -14.61 -0.29
CA GLY A 156 9.02 -15.30 -1.34
C GLY A 156 8.81 -16.81 -1.24
N THR A 157 8.90 -17.35 -0.02
CA THR A 157 8.62 -18.77 0.25
C THR A 157 7.20 -19.14 -0.19
N VAL A 158 6.20 -18.33 0.17
CA VAL A 158 4.80 -18.56 -0.23
C VAL A 158 4.63 -18.54 -1.75
N LEU A 159 5.25 -17.58 -2.44
CA LEU A 159 5.21 -17.51 -3.90
C LEU A 159 5.80 -18.75 -4.56
N LEU A 160 6.96 -19.21 -4.09
CA LEU A 160 7.62 -20.40 -4.62
C LEU A 160 6.78 -21.66 -4.41
N GLU A 161 6.25 -21.85 -3.20
CA GLU A 161 5.52 -23.07 -2.84
C GLU A 161 4.13 -23.16 -3.47
N LYS A 162 3.42 -22.04 -3.61
CA LYS A 162 1.99 -22.04 -3.98
C LYS A 162 1.67 -21.42 -5.32
N PHE A 163 2.56 -20.57 -5.84
CA PHE A 163 2.28 -19.74 -7.01
C PHE A 163 3.38 -19.86 -8.08
N GLY A 164 4.22 -20.89 -8.00
CA GLY A 164 5.27 -21.16 -8.98
C GLY A 164 6.35 -20.07 -9.05
N GLY A 165 6.49 -19.27 -7.98
CA GLY A 165 7.45 -18.17 -7.89
C GLY A 165 6.99 -16.84 -8.49
N SER A 166 5.74 -16.73 -8.96
CA SER A 166 5.22 -15.52 -9.61
C SER A 166 3.91 -15.05 -8.97
N PHE A 167 3.80 -13.75 -8.64
CA PHE A 167 2.54 -13.21 -8.12
C PHE A 167 1.47 -13.16 -9.21
N LEU A 168 1.85 -13.04 -10.49
CA LEU A 168 0.92 -13.09 -11.61
C LEU A 168 0.13 -14.42 -11.66
N THR A 169 0.72 -15.53 -11.19
CA THR A 169 -0.02 -16.79 -11.02
C THR A 169 -1.18 -16.64 -10.03
N CYS A 170 -0.95 -15.97 -8.89
CA CYS A 170 -1.99 -15.65 -7.91
C CYS A 170 -3.09 -14.76 -8.52
N VAL A 171 -2.69 -13.75 -9.30
CA VAL A 171 -3.61 -12.89 -10.05
C VAL A 171 -4.48 -13.70 -11.00
N LYS A 172 -3.91 -14.61 -11.79
CA LYS A 172 -4.68 -15.47 -12.72
C LYS A 172 -5.69 -16.37 -11.99
N MET A 173 -5.31 -16.90 -10.83
CA MET A 173 -6.21 -17.72 -9.99
C MET A 173 -7.42 -16.94 -9.45
N SER A 174 -7.36 -15.61 -9.43
CA SER A 174 -8.50 -14.75 -9.07
C SER A 174 -9.62 -14.74 -10.10
N GLU A 175 -9.40 -15.30 -11.30
CA GLU A 175 -10.41 -15.40 -12.36
C GLU A 175 -11.11 -14.06 -12.63
N LYS A 176 -10.32 -12.97 -12.69
CA LYS A 176 -10.81 -11.61 -12.92
C LYS A 176 -11.72 -11.05 -11.81
N SER A 177 -11.59 -11.54 -10.57
CA SER A 177 -12.24 -10.95 -9.41
C SER A 177 -11.22 -10.33 -8.44
N ALA A 178 -11.35 -9.02 -8.21
CA ALA A 178 -10.63 -8.26 -7.21
C ALA A 178 -10.88 -8.82 -5.80
N GLN A 179 -12.12 -9.21 -5.47
CA GLN A 179 -12.43 -9.82 -4.17
C GLN A 179 -11.79 -11.20 -4.02
N LYS A 180 -11.78 -12.01 -5.09
CA LYS A 180 -11.10 -13.32 -5.06
C LYS A 180 -9.60 -13.15 -4.92
N LEU A 181 -8.98 -12.18 -5.59
CA LEU A 181 -7.55 -11.86 -5.40
C LEU A 181 -7.26 -11.40 -3.97
N LEU A 182 -8.06 -10.47 -3.44
CA LEU A 182 -7.97 -10.02 -2.06
C LEU A 182 -8.00 -11.20 -1.09
N HIS A 183 -8.94 -12.13 -1.28
CA HIS A 183 -9.05 -13.33 -0.46
C HIS A 183 -7.83 -14.25 -0.59
N LEU A 184 -7.34 -14.51 -1.80
CA LEU A 184 -6.12 -15.29 -2.04
C LEU A 184 -4.91 -14.68 -1.34
N VAL A 185 -4.78 -13.34 -1.37
CA VAL A 185 -3.72 -12.61 -0.66
C VAL A 185 -3.84 -12.84 0.85
N LEU A 186 -5.01 -12.60 1.44
CA LEU A 186 -5.23 -12.75 2.88
C LEU A 186 -5.04 -14.20 3.37
N GLN A 187 -5.43 -15.18 2.56
CA GLN A 187 -5.24 -16.59 2.89
C GLN A 187 -3.77 -16.99 2.95
N ASN A 188 -2.94 -16.46 2.05
CA ASN A 188 -1.60 -16.97 1.82
C ASN A 188 -0.48 -16.10 2.39
N PHE A 189 -0.71 -14.79 2.56
CA PHE A 189 0.29 -13.84 3.06
C PHE A 189 -0.20 -13.20 4.37
N PRO A 190 0.17 -13.75 5.54
CA PRO A 190 -0.33 -13.29 6.84
C PRO A 190 -0.07 -11.81 7.12
N SER A 191 1.02 -11.25 6.60
CA SER A 191 1.39 -9.85 6.77
C SER A 191 0.41 -8.83 6.19
N TYR A 192 -0.55 -9.28 5.39
CA TYR A 192 -1.63 -8.47 4.82
C TYR A 192 -2.92 -8.47 5.66
N ARG A 193 -3.00 -9.31 6.71
CA ARG A 193 -4.16 -9.40 7.61
C ARG A 193 -4.17 -8.25 8.61
N ASP A 194 -4.81 -7.16 8.19
CA ASP A 194 -5.06 -5.98 9.02
C ASP A 194 -6.43 -6.12 9.70
N GLU A 195 -6.42 -6.74 10.88
CA GLU A 195 -7.57 -7.17 11.67
C GLU A 195 -7.46 -6.69 13.11
N ALA A 196 -8.57 -6.26 13.70
CA ALA A 196 -8.61 -5.77 15.07
C ALA A 196 -9.94 -6.10 15.77
N VAL A 197 -10.04 -5.74 17.05
CA VAL A 197 -11.29 -5.75 17.81
C VAL A 197 -11.63 -4.32 18.22
N PHE A 198 -12.79 -3.84 17.82
CA PHE A 198 -13.33 -2.54 18.19
C PHE A 198 -14.74 -2.71 18.77
N GLU A 199 -15.02 -2.10 19.93
CA GLU A 199 -16.31 -2.22 20.63
C GLU A 199 -16.80 -3.68 20.73
N LYS A 200 -15.86 -4.58 21.11
CA LYS A 200 -16.05 -6.04 21.25
C LYS A 200 -16.42 -6.79 19.96
N LYS A 201 -16.39 -6.14 18.80
CA LYS A 201 -16.58 -6.78 17.49
C LYS A 201 -15.25 -6.85 16.74
N LYS A 202 -15.06 -7.95 16.01
CA LYS A 202 -13.97 -8.07 15.06
C LYS A 202 -14.22 -7.14 13.89
N VAL A 203 -13.18 -6.45 13.45
CA VAL A 203 -13.17 -5.53 12.32
C VAL A 203 -11.95 -5.80 11.46
N SER A 204 -12.05 -5.50 10.17
CA SER A 204 -10.96 -5.61 9.22
C SER A 204 -10.80 -4.32 8.42
N PHE A 205 -9.58 -4.02 8.03
CA PHE A 205 -9.28 -2.92 7.10
C PHE A 205 -8.68 -3.46 5.81
N TYR A 206 -7.87 -4.52 5.91
CA TYR A 206 -7.15 -5.16 4.80
C TYR A 206 -6.46 -4.15 3.87
N LYS A 207 -6.00 -3.03 4.43
CA LYS A 207 -5.61 -1.83 3.68
C LYS A 207 -4.55 -2.14 2.63
N ARG A 208 -3.44 -2.75 3.03
CA ARG A 208 -2.34 -3.12 2.13
C ARG A 208 -2.76 -4.16 1.09
N ALA A 209 -3.68 -5.05 1.43
CA ALA A 209 -4.18 -6.05 0.50
C ALA A 209 -5.06 -5.39 -0.58
N GLN A 210 -5.89 -4.42 -0.19
CA GLN A 210 -6.66 -3.62 -1.14
C GLN A 210 -5.77 -2.78 -2.06
N ILE A 211 -4.68 -2.18 -1.52
CA ILE A 211 -3.68 -1.48 -2.33
C ILE A 211 -3.04 -2.42 -3.35
N LEU A 212 -2.59 -3.61 -2.93
CA LEU A 212 -1.98 -4.58 -3.83
C LEU A 212 -2.89 -4.96 -5.01
N VAL A 213 -4.19 -5.17 -4.76
CA VAL A 213 -5.15 -5.46 -5.83
C VAL A 213 -5.35 -4.25 -6.75
N ALA A 214 -5.48 -3.05 -6.18
CA ALA A 214 -5.68 -1.81 -6.94
C ALA A 214 -4.44 -1.43 -7.78
N ASP A 215 -3.24 -1.59 -7.25
CA ASP A 215 -1.99 -1.31 -7.95
C ASP A 215 -1.72 -2.37 -9.03
N THR A 216 -2.08 -3.63 -8.79
CA THR A 216 -2.06 -4.69 -9.83
C THR A 216 -3.01 -4.35 -10.98
N TRP A 217 -4.24 -3.92 -10.68
CA TRP A 217 -5.19 -3.46 -11.69
C TRP A 217 -4.65 -2.26 -12.46
N SER A 218 -4.04 -1.30 -11.77
CA SER A 218 -3.52 -0.06 -12.36
C SER A 218 -2.30 -0.31 -13.25
N VAL A 219 -1.33 -1.12 -12.80
CA VAL A 219 -0.10 -1.40 -13.57
C VAL A 219 -0.38 -2.20 -14.84
N LEU A 220 -1.42 -3.06 -14.81
CA LEU A 220 -1.92 -3.81 -15.96
C LEU A 220 -2.99 -3.06 -16.77
N GLU A 221 -3.26 -1.81 -16.43
CA GLU A 221 -4.22 -0.95 -17.11
C GLU A 221 -5.61 -1.59 -17.26
N GLY A 222 -6.07 -2.33 -16.24
CA GLY A 222 -7.39 -2.96 -16.26
C GLY A 222 -7.61 -3.94 -17.41
N LYS A 223 -6.55 -4.41 -18.06
CA LYS A 223 -6.59 -5.28 -19.26
C LYS A 223 -5.99 -6.64 -18.95
N GLY A 224 -6.33 -7.63 -19.79
CA GLY A 224 -5.74 -8.97 -19.70
C GLY A 224 -5.95 -9.60 -18.31
N ASP A 225 -4.86 -10.00 -17.67
CA ASP A 225 -4.86 -10.56 -16.31
C ASP A 225 -5.21 -9.53 -15.21
N GLY A 226 -5.09 -8.23 -15.51
CA GLY A 226 -5.47 -7.14 -14.60
C GLY A 226 -6.90 -6.64 -14.81
N SER A 227 -7.69 -7.27 -15.67
CA SER A 227 -9.11 -6.97 -15.83
C SER A 227 -9.87 -7.58 -14.65
N PHE A 228 -10.37 -6.76 -13.73
CA PHE A 228 -11.24 -7.22 -12.63
C PHE A 228 -12.67 -6.71 -12.80
N ASP A 229 -13.63 -7.61 -12.84
CA ASP A 229 -15.05 -7.30 -13.11
C ASP A 229 -15.72 -6.57 -11.93
N ASP A 230 -15.18 -6.73 -10.73
CA ASP A 230 -15.66 -6.19 -9.46
C ASP A 230 -14.64 -5.23 -8.82
N ILE A 231 -13.75 -4.58 -9.59
CA ILE A 231 -12.74 -3.65 -9.04
C ILE A 231 -13.35 -2.55 -8.15
N SER A 232 -14.55 -2.08 -8.49
CA SER A 232 -15.29 -1.06 -7.73
C SER A 232 -15.77 -1.53 -6.36
N SER A 233 -15.61 -2.82 -6.03
CA SER A 233 -15.91 -3.37 -4.71
C SER A 233 -14.83 -3.08 -3.67
N LEU A 234 -13.62 -2.72 -4.10
CA LEU A 234 -12.57 -2.27 -3.19
C LEU A 234 -12.93 -0.90 -2.59
N THR A 235 -12.55 -0.69 -1.34
CA THR A 235 -12.73 0.60 -0.66
C THR A 235 -11.48 1.46 -0.79
N ILE A 236 -11.62 2.77 -0.59
CA ILE A 236 -10.46 3.64 -0.39
C ILE A 236 -9.67 3.19 0.85
N PHE A 237 -8.34 3.32 0.79
CA PHE A 237 -7.46 3.02 1.92
C PHE A 237 -7.19 4.29 2.73
N ALA A 238 -7.36 4.25 4.06
CA ALA A 238 -6.88 5.32 4.93
C ALA A 238 -5.42 5.05 5.31
N ASP A 239 -4.51 5.96 4.97
CA ASP A 239 -3.17 6.01 5.57
C ASP A 239 -3.12 7.03 6.71
N TYR A 240 -1.94 7.31 7.25
CA TYR A 240 -1.80 8.32 8.30
C TYR A 240 -1.88 9.77 7.78
N ARG A 241 -1.85 9.99 6.46
CA ARG A 241 -1.92 11.31 5.81
C ARG A 241 -3.35 11.71 5.48
N ILE A 242 -4.17 10.80 4.96
CA ILE A 242 -5.56 11.07 4.58
C ILE A 242 -6.37 11.67 5.73
N PRO A 243 -6.34 11.11 6.97
CA PRO A 243 -6.94 11.73 8.14
C PRO A 243 -6.48 13.18 8.37
N GLN A 244 -5.18 13.46 8.24
CA GLN A 244 -4.63 14.81 8.41
C GLN A 244 -5.18 15.78 7.36
N VAL A 245 -5.22 15.35 6.10
CA VAL A 245 -5.77 16.15 4.98
C VAL A 245 -7.26 16.40 5.17
N LEU A 246 -8.04 15.38 5.54
CA LEU A 246 -9.48 15.51 5.75
C LEU A 246 -9.81 16.43 6.93
N VAL A 247 -9.02 16.40 8.02
CA VAL A 247 -9.17 17.38 9.11
C VAL A 247 -8.78 18.78 8.67
N HIS A 248 -7.67 18.93 7.95
CA HIS A 248 -7.24 20.23 7.41
C HIS A 248 -8.32 20.86 6.51
N LEU A 249 -8.92 20.06 5.63
CA LEU A 249 -10.00 20.46 4.74
C LEU A 249 -11.37 20.57 5.44
N LYS A 250 -11.43 20.29 6.75
CA LYS A 250 -12.65 20.32 7.57
C LYS A 250 -13.74 19.34 7.10
N ALA A 251 -13.36 18.25 6.43
CA ALA A 251 -14.24 17.15 6.06
C ALA A 251 -14.32 16.06 7.15
N MET A 252 -13.39 16.08 8.09
CA MET A 252 -13.37 15.23 9.28
C MET A 252 -13.05 16.07 10.50
N LYS A 253 -13.54 15.67 11.67
CA LYS A 253 -13.33 16.34 12.95
C LYS A 253 -12.88 15.34 14.00
N TYR A 254 -12.02 15.81 14.90
CA TYR A 254 -11.65 15.09 16.10
C TYR A 254 -12.38 15.66 17.32
N SER A 255 -12.61 14.84 18.34
CA SER A 255 -13.07 15.31 19.65
C SER A 255 -12.05 16.26 20.27
N GLU A 256 -12.49 17.12 21.19
CA GLU A 256 -11.59 18.02 21.93
C GLU A 256 -10.54 17.23 22.74
N GLU A 257 -10.91 16.06 23.27
CA GLU A 257 -10.00 15.19 24.00
C GLU A 257 -8.90 14.63 23.09
N LEU A 258 -9.27 14.10 21.92
CA LEU A 258 -8.30 13.61 20.94
C LEU A 258 -7.43 14.76 20.42
N MET A 259 -8.01 15.93 20.13
CA MET A 259 -7.26 17.12 19.71
C MET A 259 -6.26 17.56 20.76
N LYS A 260 -6.62 17.54 22.05
CA LYS A 260 -5.71 17.87 23.14
C LYS A 260 -4.53 16.89 23.17
N LYS A 261 -4.82 15.59 23.10
CA LYS A 261 -3.80 14.54 23.10
C LYS A 261 -2.82 14.69 21.94
N LEU A 262 -3.32 14.94 20.73
CA LEU A 262 -2.49 15.15 19.54
C LEU A 262 -1.61 16.41 19.61
N ARG A 263 -2.01 17.44 20.38
CA ARG A 263 -1.20 18.65 20.58
C ARG A 263 -0.13 18.48 21.64
N GLU A 264 -0.33 17.56 22.58
CA GLU A 264 0.61 17.28 23.67
C GLU A 264 1.75 16.35 23.23
N GLY A 265 1.54 15.53 22.20
CA GLY A 265 2.52 14.57 21.66
C GLY A 265 2.39 13.21 22.31
#